data_AF-A0A3M8ES03-F1
#
_entry.id   AF-A0A3M8ES03-F1
#
_cell.length_a   1.000
_cell.length_b   1.000
_cell.length_c   1.000
_cell.angle_alpha   90.00
_cell.angle_beta   90.00
_cell.angle_gamma   90.00
#
_symmetry.space_group_name_H-M   'P 1'
#
loop_
_entity.id
_entity.type
_entity.pdbx_description
1 polymer ?
#
loop_
_entity_poly.entity_id
_entity_poly.type
_entity_poly.pdbx_seq_one_letter_code
_entity_poly.pdbx_strand_id
1 'polypeptide(L)'
;MDEAKLYWTIIVAVVSAGWVVTAFVRDRISQSVERTSVIVNRLMDGDKFVIDNPDVQKYLSLNASREEAYFRLRAVLEEELFYKAKSCVYRQLNMFDEILSISSRSSRGWSFLKPPALTELSDWEVYIKVKLGHPLCRSILNNEQHIFGESLRNFWDANRDEIQATPADPFIW
;
A
#
# COMPACT_ATOMS: atom_id res chain seq x y z
N MET A 1 -16.25 30.00 -50.05
CA MET A 1 -16.15 29.80 -48.59
C MET A 1 -15.14 30.82 -48.11
N ASP A 2 -15.54 31.80 -47.29
CA ASP A 2 -14.65 32.92 -46.93
C ASP A 2 -13.42 32.41 -46.18
N GLU A 3 -12.22 32.75 -46.65
CA GLU A 3 -10.96 32.36 -46.02
C GLU A 3 -10.94 32.70 -44.53
N ALA A 4 -11.52 33.85 -44.15
CA ALA A 4 -11.70 34.26 -42.76
C ALA A 4 -12.48 33.23 -41.91
N LYS A 5 -13.52 32.60 -42.46
CA LYS A 5 -14.29 31.56 -41.75
C LYS A 5 -13.48 30.28 -41.58
N LEU A 6 -12.66 29.93 -42.57
CA LEU A 6 -11.76 28.77 -42.48
C LEU A 6 -10.70 28.98 -41.40
N TYR A 7 -10.05 30.15 -41.36
CA TYR A 7 -9.06 30.51 -40.35
C TYR A 7 -9.64 30.45 -38.92
N TRP A 8 -10.81 31.04 -38.70
CA TRP A 8 -11.46 30.98 -37.38
C TRP A 8 -11.84 29.56 -36.97
N THR A 9 -12.30 28.73 -37.91
CA THR A 9 -12.64 27.32 -37.64
C THR A 9 -11.40 26.53 -37.22
N ILE A 10 -10.27 26.74 -37.89
CA ILE A 10 -8.99 26.09 -37.54
C ILE A 10 -8.51 26.54 -36.16
N ILE A 11 -8.55 27.85 -35.87
CA ILE A 11 -8.14 28.38 -34.57
C ILE A 11 -9.00 27.79 -33.44
N VAL A 12 -10.33 27.79 -33.61
CA VAL A 12 -11.25 27.22 -32.61
C VAL A 12 -10.99 25.72 -32.44
N ALA A 13 -10.74 24.97 -33.51
CA ALA A 13 -10.42 23.55 -33.44
C ALA A 13 -9.11 23.29 -32.67
N VAL A 14 -8.05 24.07 -32.93
CA VAL A 14 -6.76 23.96 -32.24
C VAL A 14 -6.89 24.31 -30.76
N VAL A 15 -7.60 25.39 -30.43
CA VAL A 15 -7.86 25.80 -29.04
C VAL A 15 -8.70 24.75 -28.31
N SER A 16 -9.72 24.20 -28.96
CA SER A 16 -10.57 23.15 -28.39
C SER A 16 -9.78 21.86 -28.15
N ALA A 17 -8.93 21.45 -29.10
CA ALA A 17 -8.03 20.31 -28.94
C ALA A 17 -7.03 20.54 -27.79
N GLY A 18 -6.46 21.75 -27.69
CA GLY A 18 -5.60 22.14 -26.57
C GLY A 18 -6.31 22.04 -25.22
N TRP A 19 -7.56 22.52 -25.14
CA TRP A 19 -8.37 22.43 -23.93
C TRP A 19 -8.73 20.99 -23.53
N VAL A 20 -9.04 20.13 -24.51
CA VAL A 20 -9.31 18.71 -24.24
C VAL A 20 -8.07 18.02 -23.68
N VAL A 21 -6.89 18.32 -24.23
CA VAL A 21 -5.61 17.77 -23.73
C VAL A 21 -5.34 18.26 -22.30
N THR A 22 -5.51 19.55 -22.01
CA THR A 22 -5.28 20.08 -20.65
C THR A 22 -6.30 19.53 -19.65
N ALA A 23 -7.57 19.42 -20.02
CA ALA A 23 -8.61 18.82 -19.19
C ALA A 23 -8.30 17.34 -18.89
N PHE A 24 -7.87 16.57 -19.89
CA PHE A 24 -7.46 15.17 -19.72
C PHE A 24 -6.26 15.02 -18.79
N VAL A 25 -5.22 15.86 -18.95
CA VAL A 25 -4.05 15.85 -18.06
C VAL A 25 -4.45 16.22 -16.62
N ARG A 26 -5.31 17.24 -16.45
CA ARG A 26 -5.79 17.66 -15.13
C ARG A 26 -6.60 16.57 -14.44
N ASP A 27 -7.52 15.91 -15.16
CA ASP A 27 -8.33 14.82 -14.63
C ASP A 27 -7.45 13.63 -14.20
N ARG A 28 -6.44 13.30 -15.02
CA ARG A 28 -5.43 12.28 -14.68
C ARG A 28 -4.62 12.63 -13.42
N ILE A 29 -4.18 13.87 -13.27
CA ILE A 29 -3.48 14.33 -12.07
C ILE A 29 -4.43 14.26 -10.86
N SER A 30 -5.66 14.74 -10.99
CA SER A 30 -6.67 14.71 -9.92
C SER A 30 -6.93 13.29 -9.42
N GLN A 31 -7.14 12.34 -10.34
CA GLN A 31 -7.33 10.92 -10.00
C GLN A 31 -6.10 10.31 -9.32
N SER A 32 -4.89 10.73 -9.70
CA SER A 32 -3.65 10.28 -9.05
C SER A 32 -3.52 10.82 -7.62
N VAL A 33 -3.84 12.10 -7.43
CA VAL A 33 -3.81 12.75 -6.11
C VAL A 33 -4.86 12.13 -5.19
N GLU A 34 -6.07 11.89 -5.69
CA GLU A 34 -7.16 11.25 -4.94
C GLU A 34 -6.80 9.82 -4.50
N ARG A 35 -6.19 9.02 -5.38
CA ARG A 35 -5.73 7.67 -4.99
C ARG A 35 -4.64 7.73 -3.93
N THR A 36 -3.72 8.68 -4.04
CA THR A 36 -2.63 8.82 -3.08
C THR A 36 -3.14 9.31 -1.73
N SER A 37 -4.09 10.25 -1.71
CA SER A 37 -4.68 10.75 -0.47
C SER A 37 -5.45 9.66 0.28
N VAL A 38 -6.12 8.74 -0.43
CA VAL A 38 -6.77 7.58 0.20
C VAL A 38 -5.75 6.68 0.92
N ILE A 39 -4.59 6.39 0.30
CA ILE A 39 -3.53 5.61 0.94
C ILE A 39 -2.99 6.32 2.18
N VAL A 40 -2.69 7.62 2.07
CA VAL A 40 -2.20 8.43 3.20
C VAL A 40 -3.21 8.47 4.34
N ASN A 41 -4.49 8.64 4.04
CA ASN A 41 -5.55 8.61 5.06
C ASN A 41 -5.61 7.26 5.76
N ARG A 42 -5.48 6.15 5.03
CA ARG A 42 -5.46 4.80 5.64
C ARG A 42 -4.24 4.56 6.52
N LEU A 43 -3.09 5.11 6.16
CA LEU A 43 -1.89 5.10 7.01
C LEU A 43 -2.13 5.89 8.29
N MET A 44 -2.66 7.11 8.18
CA MET A 44 -3.02 7.92 9.34
C MET A 44 -4.03 7.23 10.24
N ASP A 45 -5.02 6.52 9.67
CA ASP A 45 -5.98 5.74 10.44
C ASP A 45 -5.34 4.48 11.09
N GLY A 46 -4.25 3.97 10.50
CA GLY A 46 -3.41 2.92 11.07
C GLY A 46 -2.64 3.43 12.27
N ASP A 47 -1.93 4.54 12.11
CA ASP A 47 -1.18 5.22 13.18
C ASP A 47 -2.10 5.61 14.34
N LYS A 48 -3.28 6.16 14.03
CA LYS A 48 -4.29 6.48 15.04
C LYS A 48 -4.72 5.25 15.83
N PHE A 49 -4.93 4.11 15.15
CA PHE A 49 -5.28 2.87 15.84
C PHE A 49 -4.16 2.39 16.78
N VAL A 50 -2.90 2.50 16.37
CA VAL A 50 -1.75 2.16 17.21
C VAL A 50 -1.65 3.10 18.43
N ILE A 51 -1.85 4.41 18.22
CA ILE A 51 -1.88 5.41 19.29
C ILE A 51 -3.02 5.15 20.29
N ASP A 52 -4.20 4.78 19.79
CA ASP A 52 -5.38 4.50 20.61
C ASP A 52 -5.27 3.14 21.35
N ASN A 53 -4.38 2.24 20.90
CA ASN A 53 -4.19 0.89 21.45
C ASN A 53 -2.71 0.59 21.74
N PRO A 54 -2.08 1.27 22.72
CA PRO A 54 -0.65 1.10 23.02
C PRO A 54 -0.31 -0.29 23.56
N ASP A 55 -1.29 -1.01 24.11
CA ASP A 55 -1.19 -2.41 24.53
C ASP A 55 -0.91 -3.34 23.35
N VAL A 56 -1.53 -3.09 22.19
CA VAL A 56 -1.28 -3.83 20.95
C VAL A 56 0.14 -3.57 20.46
N GLN A 57 0.60 -2.32 20.44
CA GLN A 57 1.97 -1.99 20.04
C GLN A 57 2.98 -2.68 20.95
N LYS A 58 2.78 -2.60 22.28
CA LYS A 58 3.62 -3.28 23.26
C LYS A 58 3.63 -4.79 23.05
N TYR A 59 2.48 -5.40 22.78
CA TYR A 59 2.38 -6.83 22.51
C TYR A 59 3.20 -7.25 21.30
N LEU A 60 3.12 -6.48 20.22
CA LEU A 60 3.86 -6.75 18.98
C LEU A 60 5.36 -6.55 19.19
N SER A 61 5.76 -5.44 19.80
CA SER A 61 7.16 -5.18 20.15
C SER A 61 7.78 -6.26 21.03
N LEU A 62 7.09 -6.71 22.08
CA LEU A 62 7.58 -7.74 22.99
C LEU A 62 7.73 -9.11 22.32
N ASN A 63 6.94 -9.37 21.29
CA ASN A 63 6.93 -10.65 20.58
C ASN A 63 7.66 -10.62 19.23
N ALA A 64 8.32 -9.51 18.88
CA ALA A 64 9.09 -9.38 17.64
C ALA A 64 10.29 -10.34 17.58
N SER A 65 10.86 -10.72 18.72
CA SER A 65 11.96 -11.68 18.83
C SER A 65 11.52 -13.15 18.89
N ARG A 66 10.20 -13.41 18.92
CA ARG A 66 9.66 -14.77 18.96
C ARG A 66 9.71 -15.41 17.57
N GLU A 67 9.69 -16.73 17.54
CA GLU A 67 9.51 -17.46 16.28
C GLU A 67 8.05 -17.47 15.84
N GLU A 68 7.81 -17.69 14.55
CA GLU A 68 6.48 -17.81 13.96
C GLU A 68 5.58 -18.82 14.71
N ALA A 69 6.17 -19.93 15.15
CA ALA A 69 5.48 -21.00 15.85
C ALA A 69 4.87 -20.57 17.20
N TYR A 70 5.42 -19.54 17.84
CA TYR A 70 4.89 -18.98 19.08
C TYR A 70 3.42 -18.56 18.94
N PHE A 71 3.09 -17.88 17.85
CA PHE A 71 1.74 -17.37 17.57
C PHE A 71 0.72 -18.47 17.23
N ARG A 72 1.15 -19.74 17.21
CA ARG A 72 0.31 -20.91 16.98
C ARG A 72 0.16 -21.77 18.24
N LEU A 73 0.81 -21.41 19.34
CA LEU A 73 0.67 -22.11 20.61
C LEU A 73 -0.72 -21.88 21.20
N ARG A 74 -1.31 -22.94 21.78
CA ARG A 74 -2.64 -22.86 22.40
C ARG A 74 -2.72 -21.78 23.49
N ALA A 75 -1.67 -21.63 24.30
CA ALA A 75 -1.63 -20.60 25.34
C ALA A 75 -1.78 -19.18 24.77
N VAL A 76 -1.17 -18.91 23.62
CA VAL A 76 -1.27 -17.60 22.93
C VAL A 76 -2.66 -17.39 22.34
N LEU A 77 -3.31 -18.46 21.86
CA LEU A 77 -4.68 -18.40 21.36
C LEU A 77 -5.73 -18.12 22.46
N GLU A 78 -5.36 -18.25 23.73
CA GLU A 78 -6.21 -17.93 24.88
C GLU A 78 -6.02 -16.46 25.34
N GLU A 79 -5.02 -15.74 24.81
CA GLU A 79 -4.76 -14.35 25.13
C GLU A 79 -5.69 -13.40 24.35
N GLU A 80 -6.44 -12.53 25.03
CA GLU A 80 -7.29 -11.53 24.35
C GLU A 80 -6.46 -10.53 23.51
N LEU A 81 -5.30 -10.13 24.04
CA LEU A 81 -4.37 -9.21 23.37
C LEU A 81 -3.86 -9.77 22.04
N PHE A 82 -3.70 -11.09 21.94
CA PHE A 82 -3.31 -11.73 20.69
C PHE A 82 -4.33 -11.47 19.58
N TYR A 83 -5.64 -11.52 19.87
CA TYR A 83 -6.67 -11.25 18.86
C TYR A 83 -6.75 -9.78 18.47
N LYS A 84 -6.53 -8.86 19.42
CA LYS A 84 -6.43 -7.42 19.10
C LYS A 84 -5.22 -7.15 18.17
N ALA A 85 -4.07 -7.73 18.51
CA ALA A 85 -2.87 -7.64 17.69
C ALA A 85 -3.05 -8.29 16.31
N LYS A 86 -3.62 -9.49 16.24
CA LYS A 86 -3.93 -10.19 14.99
C LYS A 86 -4.86 -9.37 14.10
N SER A 87 -5.88 -8.73 14.67
CA SER A 87 -6.80 -7.86 13.94
C SER A 87 -6.10 -6.61 13.39
N CYS A 88 -5.18 -6.01 14.17
CA CYS A 88 -4.33 -4.92 13.70
C CYS A 88 -3.47 -5.35 12.51
N VAL A 89 -2.80 -6.51 12.62
CA VAL A 89 -1.98 -7.04 11.53
C VAL A 89 -2.80 -7.32 10.28
N TYR A 90 -3.98 -7.93 10.40
CA TYR A 90 -4.88 -8.14 9.26
C TYR A 90 -5.24 -6.84 8.55
N ARG A 91 -5.60 -5.81 9.31
CA ARG A 91 -5.90 -4.49 8.75
C ARG A 91 -4.71 -3.93 7.97
N GLN A 92 -3.50 -4.06 8.53
CA GLN A 92 -2.28 -3.57 7.91
C GLN A 92 -1.88 -4.39 6.67
N LEU A 93 -2.03 -5.71 6.69
CA LEU A 93 -1.80 -6.57 5.53
C LEU A 93 -2.76 -6.25 4.38
N ASN A 94 -4.05 -6.00 4.68
CA ASN A 94 -5.01 -5.55 3.67
C ASN A 94 -4.64 -4.19 3.06
N MET A 95 -4.12 -3.27 3.89
CA MET A 95 -3.60 -1.99 3.40
C MET A 95 -2.37 -2.19 2.50
N PHE A 96 -1.48 -3.12 2.83
CA PHE A 96 -0.31 -3.44 1.99
C PHE A 96 -0.73 -4.00 0.64
N ASP A 97 -1.70 -4.92 0.60
CA ASP A 97 -2.25 -5.41 -0.67
C ASP A 97 -2.78 -4.27 -1.54
N GLU A 98 -3.50 -3.32 -0.95
CA GLU A 98 -4.00 -2.16 -1.67
C GLU A 98 -2.87 -1.27 -2.21
N ILE A 99 -1.87 -0.94 -1.39
CA ILE A 99 -0.68 -0.17 -1.81
C ILE A 99 0.01 -0.86 -3.00
N LEU A 100 0.25 -2.17 -2.91
CA LEU A 100 0.88 -2.98 -3.95
C LEU A 100 0.02 -3.09 -5.22
N SER A 101 -1.31 -3.15 -5.07
CA SER A 101 -2.24 -3.21 -6.20
C SER A 101 -2.28 -1.90 -6.99
N ILE A 102 -2.16 -0.76 -6.30
CA ILE A 102 -2.17 0.57 -6.90
C ILE A 102 -0.83 0.82 -7.61
N SER A 103 0.27 0.41 -6.99
CA SER A 103 1.60 0.62 -7.55
C SER A 103 1.88 -0.26 -8.79
N SER A 104 1.46 -1.53 -8.77
CA SER A 104 1.64 -2.44 -9.92
C SER A 104 0.85 -1.99 -11.16
N ARG A 105 -0.31 -1.34 -10.99
CA ARG A 105 -1.10 -0.75 -12.09
C ARG A 105 -0.46 0.47 -12.72
N SER A 106 0.40 1.20 -11.98
CA SER A 106 1.09 2.39 -12.49
C SER A 106 2.09 2.05 -13.61
N SER A 107 2.68 0.85 -13.62
CA SER A 107 3.77 0.46 -14.53
C SER A 107 3.36 0.35 -16.02
N ARG A 108 2.12 -0.07 -16.34
CA ARG A 108 1.71 -0.46 -17.72
C ARG A 108 1.36 0.66 -18.72
N GLY A 109 1.38 1.94 -18.33
CA GLY A 109 1.02 3.06 -19.22
C GLY A 109 2.22 3.88 -19.69
N TRP A 110 2.18 4.35 -20.95
CA TRP A 110 3.16 5.22 -21.60
C TRP A 110 3.72 6.30 -20.66
N SER A 111 5.04 6.28 -20.49
CA SER A 111 5.80 6.91 -19.40
C SER A 111 5.90 8.45 -19.44
N PHE A 112 5.37 9.13 -20.46
CA PHE A 112 5.67 10.55 -20.69
C PHE A 112 4.70 11.54 -20.02
N LEU A 113 3.59 11.08 -19.45
CA LEU A 113 2.58 11.94 -18.81
C LEU A 113 2.19 11.49 -17.39
N LYS A 114 3.04 10.71 -16.72
CA LYS A 114 2.74 10.28 -15.35
C LYS A 114 2.96 11.46 -14.40
N PRO A 115 1.98 11.80 -13.55
CA PRO A 115 2.21 12.68 -12.42
C PRO A 115 3.36 12.10 -11.60
N PRO A 116 4.23 12.93 -10.99
CA PRO A 116 5.22 12.44 -10.05
C PRO A 116 4.47 11.70 -8.93
N ALA A 117 4.78 10.42 -8.74
CA ALA A 117 4.31 9.72 -7.56
C ALA A 117 4.86 10.47 -6.34
N LEU A 118 3.99 10.86 -5.40
CA LEU A 118 4.37 11.62 -4.20
C LEU A 118 5.30 10.82 -3.26
N THR A 119 5.47 9.52 -3.52
CA THR A 119 6.41 8.61 -2.84
C THR A 119 6.85 7.58 -3.87
N GLU A 120 8.13 7.23 -3.89
CA GLU A 120 8.62 6.23 -4.84
C GLU A 120 8.11 4.84 -4.44
N LEU A 121 7.78 4.01 -5.43
CA LEU A 121 7.30 2.65 -5.20
C LEU A 121 8.30 1.83 -4.36
N SER A 122 9.60 2.03 -4.60
CA SER A 122 10.68 1.42 -3.82
C SER A 122 10.57 1.68 -2.32
N ASP A 123 10.15 2.89 -1.92
CA ASP A 123 10.03 3.25 -0.51
C ASP A 123 8.90 2.46 0.17
N TRP A 124 7.78 2.29 -0.54
CA TRP A 124 6.66 1.47 -0.07
C TRP A 124 7.03 -0.01 0.06
N GLU A 125 7.73 -0.56 -0.92
CA GLU A 125 8.17 -1.95 -0.89
C GLU A 125 9.14 -2.20 0.26
N VAL A 126 10.10 -1.29 0.49
CA VAL A 126 11.03 -1.38 1.64
C VAL A 126 10.25 -1.31 2.96
N TYR A 127 9.34 -0.36 3.10
CA TYR A 127 8.50 -0.23 4.29
C TYR A 127 7.68 -1.51 4.55
N ILE A 128 7.05 -2.07 3.51
CA ILE A 128 6.27 -3.30 3.61
C ILE A 128 7.18 -4.46 4.01
N LYS A 129 8.35 -4.64 3.37
CA LYS A 129 9.31 -5.70 3.72
C LYS A 129 9.71 -5.66 5.19
N VAL A 130 10.02 -4.47 5.72
CA VAL A 130 10.37 -4.29 7.14
C VAL A 130 9.23 -4.75 8.04
N LYS A 131 7.99 -4.33 7.76
CA LYS A 131 6.80 -4.71 8.57
C LYS A 131 6.44 -6.19 8.46
N LEU A 132 6.60 -6.78 7.27
CA LEU A 132 6.41 -8.21 7.04
C LEU A 132 7.49 -9.08 7.73
N GLY A 133 8.59 -8.46 8.15
CA GLY A 133 9.60 -9.09 9.00
C GLY A 133 9.06 -9.55 10.35
N HIS A 134 7.97 -8.96 10.85
CA HIS A 134 7.42 -9.35 12.14
C HIS A 134 6.88 -10.81 12.13
N PRO A 135 7.20 -11.66 13.12
CA PRO A 135 6.88 -13.09 13.05
C PRO A 135 5.37 -13.40 13.06
N LEU A 136 4.53 -12.51 13.60
CA LEU A 136 3.07 -12.61 13.45
C LEU A 136 2.61 -12.40 12.00
N CYS A 137 3.19 -11.45 11.27
CA CYS A 137 2.91 -11.24 9.85
C CYS A 137 3.29 -12.49 9.05
N ARG A 138 4.48 -13.04 9.32
CA ARG A 138 4.95 -14.29 8.70
C ARG A 138 4.01 -15.46 9.01
N SER A 139 3.58 -15.60 10.27
CA SER A 139 2.63 -16.63 10.70
C SER A 139 1.32 -16.56 9.94
N ILE A 140 0.81 -15.35 9.74
CA ILE A 140 -0.42 -15.13 9.00
C ILE A 140 -0.21 -15.44 7.51
N LEU A 141 0.83 -14.90 6.88
CA LEU A 141 1.05 -15.10 5.44
C LEU A 141 1.36 -16.57 5.10
N ASN A 142 2.13 -17.29 5.91
CA ASN A 142 2.46 -18.69 5.63
C ASN A 142 1.26 -19.66 5.78
N ASN A 143 0.30 -19.33 6.65
CA ASN A 143 -0.77 -20.28 7.01
C ASN A 143 -2.17 -19.81 6.57
N GLU A 144 -2.35 -18.51 6.33
CA GLU A 144 -3.65 -17.87 6.10
C GLU A 144 -3.64 -16.98 4.85
N GLN A 145 -2.61 -17.03 3.99
CA GLN A 145 -2.48 -16.16 2.81
C GLN A 145 -3.71 -16.09 1.89
N HIS A 146 -4.53 -17.14 1.84
CA HIS A 146 -5.69 -17.24 0.95
C HIS A 146 -6.75 -16.16 1.21
N ILE A 147 -6.77 -15.54 2.39
CA ILE A 147 -7.72 -14.47 2.72
C ILE A 147 -7.32 -13.09 2.17
N PHE A 148 -6.07 -12.93 1.73
CA PHE A 148 -5.54 -11.66 1.24
C PHE A 148 -5.57 -11.60 -0.30
N GLY A 149 -5.48 -10.39 -0.85
CA GLY A 149 -5.46 -10.16 -2.28
C GLY A 149 -4.22 -10.71 -2.99
N GLU A 150 -4.30 -10.80 -4.32
CA GLU A 150 -3.26 -11.38 -5.16
C GLU A 150 -1.95 -10.58 -5.12
N SER A 151 -2.02 -9.25 -4.95
CA SER A 151 -0.82 -8.40 -5.01
C SER A 151 0.09 -8.67 -3.82
N LEU A 152 -0.48 -8.78 -2.61
CA LEU A 152 0.27 -9.15 -1.42
C LEU A 152 0.82 -10.58 -1.47
N ARG A 153 0.03 -11.54 -1.97
CA ARG A 153 0.49 -12.93 -2.11
C ARG A 153 1.70 -13.03 -3.05
N ASN A 154 1.59 -12.44 -4.23
CA ASN A 154 2.69 -12.43 -5.20
C ASN A 154 3.93 -11.71 -4.65
N PHE A 155 3.73 -10.61 -3.92
CA PHE A 155 4.83 -9.90 -3.27
C PHE A 155 5.51 -10.73 -2.18
N TRP A 156 4.72 -11.43 -1.35
CA TRP A 156 5.24 -12.34 -0.34
C TRP A 156 6.03 -13.47 -0.98
N ASP A 157 5.47 -14.16 -1.96
CA ASP A 157 6.14 -15.28 -2.63
C ASP A 157 7.46 -14.85 -3.30
N ALA A 158 7.52 -13.65 -3.86
CA ALA A 158 8.71 -13.12 -4.51
C ALA A 158 9.82 -12.69 -3.53
N ASN A 159 9.47 -12.27 -2.30
CA ASN A 159 10.40 -11.65 -1.36
C ASN A 159 10.53 -12.40 -0.03
N ARG A 160 9.85 -13.54 0.14
CA ARG A 160 9.77 -14.27 1.40
C ARG A 160 11.15 -14.56 2.00
N ASP A 161 12.08 -15.07 1.20
CA ASP A 161 13.39 -15.48 1.69
C ASP A 161 14.20 -14.27 2.21
N GLU A 162 14.14 -13.15 1.49
CA GLU A 162 14.76 -11.87 1.89
C GLU A 162 14.15 -11.34 3.20
N ILE A 163 12.81 -11.34 3.27
CA ILE A 163 12.08 -10.88 4.46
C ILE A 163 12.41 -11.77 5.65
N GLN A 164 12.48 -13.09 5.48
CA GLN A 164 12.77 -14.04 6.55
C GLN A 164 14.21 -13.96 7.06
N ALA A 165 15.16 -13.63 6.18
CA ALA A 165 16.56 -13.41 6.54
C ALA A 165 16.78 -12.13 7.38
N THR A 166 15.85 -11.17 7.29
CA THR A 166 15.92 -9.91 8.04
C THR A 166 15.34 -10.09 9.44
N PRO A 167 16.07 -9.82 10.52
CA PRO A 167 15.52 -9.87 11.86
C PRO A 167 14.45 -8.80 12.05
N ALA A 168 13.37 -9.13 12.76
CA ALA A 168 12.32 -8.18 13.08
C ALA A 168 12.84 -7.13 14.07
N ASP A 169 12.62 -5.85 13.78
CA ASP A 169 12.92 -4.77 14.72
C ASP A 169 11.78 -4.64 15.75
N PRO A 170 12.05 -4.82 17.06
CA PRO A 170 11.05 -4.69 18.11
C PRO A 170 10.39 -3.31 18.21
N PHE A 171 11.04 -2.26 17.71
CA PHE A 171 10.57 -0.88 17.84
C PHE A 171 9.85 -0.38 16.59
N ILE A 172 9.90 -1.13 15.50
CA ILE A 172 9.26 -0.74 14.24
C ILE A 172 7.88 -1.39 14.15
N TRP A 173 6.91 -0.86 14.91
CA TRP A 173 5.48 -1.16 14.74
C TRP A 173 4.64 0.10 14.57
#